data_AF-A0A3C0KWF9-F1
#
_entry.id   AF-A0A3C0KWF9-F1
#
_cell.length_a   1.000
_cell.length_b   1.000
_cell.length_c   1.000
_cell.angle_alpha   90.00
_cell.angle_beta   90.00
_cell.angle_gamma   90.00
#
_symmetry.space_group_name_H-M   'P 1'
#
loop_
_entity.id
_entity.type
_entity.pdbx_description
1 polymer ?
#
loop_
_entity_poly.entity_id
_entity_poly.type
_entity_poly.pdbx_seq_one_letter_code
_entity_poly.pdbx_strand_id
1 'polypeptide(L)'
;MQTIQQAVAEGKGVITSHDAGKLWNDPRYNGGGHAVQVTGVEYDADGKPKTVFINDTGNGKCMNPVKADQFSNSLRPGMGVNVTSKPL
;
A
#
# COMPACT_ATOMS: atom_id res chain seq x y z
N MET A 1 0.94 -7.13 -6.19
CA MET A 1 1.60 -5.83 -6.46
C MET A 1 1.43 -5.30 -7.89
N GLN A 2 1.36 -6.13 -8.94
CA GLN A 2 1.33 -5.63 -10.33
C GLN A 2 0.12 -4.72 -10.65
N THR A 3 -1.08 -5.10 -10.23
CA THR A 3 -2.30 -4.28 -10.40
C THR A 3 -2.20 -2.91 -9.73
N ILE A 4 -1.56 -2.84 -8.56
CA ILE A 4 -1.38 -1.59 -7.80
C ILE A 4 -0.43 -0.67 -8.54
N GLN A 5 0.72 -1.19 -8.99
CA GLN A 5 1.71 -0.44 -9.76
C GLN A 5 1.10 0.16 -11.03
N GLN A 6 0.37 -0.67 -11.80
CA GLN A 6 -0.27 -0.23 -13.03
C GLN A 6 -1.31 0.87 -12.76
N ALA A 7 -2.20 0.66 -11.78
CA ALA A 7 -3.24 1.63 -11.46
C ALA A 7 -2.65 2.98 -10.99
N VAL A 8 -1.62 2.95 -10.14
CA VAL A 8 -0.92 4.16 -9.70
C VAL A 8 -0.26 4.87 -10.89
N ALA A 9 0.41 4.14 -11.78
CA ALA A 9 1.04 4.71 -12.97
C ALA A 9 0.03 5.34 -13.95
N GLU A 10 -1.19 4.79 -14.01
CA GLU A 10 -2.31 5.33 -14.79
C GLU A 10 -3.04 6.51 -14.11
N GLY A 11 -2.58 6.96 -12.93
CA GLY A 11 -3.20 8.06 -12.19
C GLY A 11 -4.56 7.70 -11.55
N LYS A 12 -4.80 6.40 -11.31
CA LYS A 12 -6.04 5.91 -10.67
C LYS A 12 -5.91 5.95 -9.15
N GLY A 13 -7.02 6.18 -8.48
CA GLY A 13 -7.11 6.03 -7.02
C GLY A 13 -7.07 4.57 -6.61
N VAL A 14 -6.20 4.23 -5.65
CA VAL A 14 -5.97 2.86 -5.19
C VAL A 14 -6.10 2.77 -3.68
N ILE A 15 -6.99 1.91 -3.18
CA ILE A 15 -7.12 1.56 -1.76
C ILE A 15 -6.82 0.07 -1.59
N THR A 16 -5.96 -0.26 -0.64
CA THR A 16 -5.51 -1.62 -0.36
C THR A 16 -5.81 -2.03 1.07
N SER A 17 -6.10 -3.32 1.26
CA SER A 17 -6.38 -3.93 2.57
C SER A 17 -5.15 -4.68 3.09
N HIS A 18 -4.80 -4.43 4.34
CA HIS A 18 -3.58 -4.89 4.98
C HIS A 18 -3.82 -5.50 6.36
N ASP A 19 -2.91 -6.39 6.75
CA ASP A 19 -2.62 -6.71 8.13
C ASP A 19 -1.85 -5.54 8.74
N ALA A 20 -2.45 -4.88 9.72
CA ALA A 20 -1.93 -3.69 10.37
C ALA A 20 -0.59 -3.95 11.07
N GLY A 21 -0.45 -5.09 11.72
CA GLY A 21 0.79 -5.46 12.41
C GLY A 21 1.95 -5.66 11.44
N LYS A 22 1.69 -6.27 10.28
CA LYS A 22 2.71 -6.38 9.22
C LYS A 22 2.98 -5.04 8.54
N LEU A 23 1.96 -4.23 8.29
CA LEU A 23 2.10 -2.95 7.61
C LEU A 23 2.88 -1.95 8.46
N TRP A 24 2.65 -1.92 9.77
CA TRP A 24 3.34 -1.00 10.70
C TRP A 24 4.58 -1.63 11.35
N ASN A 25 4.87 -2.90 11.07
CA ASN A 25 5.91 -3.68 11.75
C ASN A 25 5.76 -3.63 13.27
N ASP A 26 4.53 -3.82 13.76
CA ASP A 26 4.16 -3.73 15.15
C ASP A 26 3.30 -4.95 15.55
N PRO A 27 3.85 -5.91 16.30
CA PRO A 27 3.17 -7.17 16.60
C PRO A 27 1.89 -6.99 17.42
N ARG A 28 1.69 -5.84 18.07
CA ARG A 28 0.46 -5.52 18.82
C ARG A 28 -0.79 -5.52 17.94
N TYR A 29 -0.61 -5.33 16.63
CA TYR A 29 -1.71 -5.24 15.67
C TYR A 29 -1.75 -6.42 14.68
N ASN A 30 -0.99 -7.49 14.93
CA ASN A 30 -0.98 -8.68 14.06
C ASN A 30 -2.40 -9.26 13.91
N GLY A 31 -2.80 -9.54 12.68
CA GLY A 31 -4.15 -10.01 12.35
C GLY A 31 -5.23 -8.91 12.30
N GLY A 32 -4.92 -7.70 12.76
CA GLY A 32 -5.80 -6.54 12.65
C GLY A 32 -5.93 -6.09 11.19
N GLY A 33 -7.15 -5.84 10.72
CA GLY A 33 -7.38 -5.32 9.37
C GLY A 33 -7.22 -3.80 9.32
N HIS A 34 -6.54 -3.30 8.30
CA HIS A 34 -6.45 -1.86 8.03
C HIS A 34 -6.50 -1.56 6.53
N ALA A 35 -6.94 -0.36 6.16
CA ALA A 35 -7.00 0.08 4.77
C ALA A 35 -6.21 1.37 4.59
N VAL A 36 -5.45 1.45 3.50
CA VAL A 36 -4.64 2.62 3.17
C VAL A 36 -4.83 3.02 1.72
N GLN A 37 -4.66 4.30 1.42
CA GLN A 37 -4.60 4.80 0.05
C GLN A 37 -3.16 4.75 -0.44
N VAL A 38 -2.93 4.17 -1.61
CA VAL A 38 -1.62 4.22 -2.28
C VAL A 38 -1.55 5.47 -3.15
N THR A 39 -0.51 6.27 -2.95
CA THR A 39 -0.32 7.55 -3.65
C THR A 39 0.88 7.52 -4.60
N GLY A 40 1.79 6.56 -4.47
CA GLY A 40 2.97 6.46 -5.33
C GLY A 40 3.75 5.16 -5.14
N VAL A 41 4.56 4.83 -6.15
CA VAL A 41 5.55 3.74 -6.10
C VAL A 41 6.88 4.27 -6.63
N GLU A 42 7.93 4.13 -5.83
CA GLU A 42 9.32 4.35 -6.22
C GLU A 42 9.95 3.03 -6.67
N TYR A 43 10.73 3.09 -7.75
CA TYR A 43 11.44 1.95 -8.33
C TYR A 43 12.95 2.12 -8.18
N ASP A 44 13.68 1.01 -8.05
CA ASP A 44 15.14 0.99 -8.11
C ASP A 44 15.67 1.07 -9.56
N ALA A 45 16.99 1.04 -9.72
CA ALA A 45 17.66 1.13 -11.02
C ALA A 45 17.35 -0.06 -11.95
N ASP A 46 16.90 -1.20 -11.40
CA ASP A 46 16.48 -2.38 -12.16
C ASP A 46 14.98 -2.34 -12.50
N GLY A 47 14.27 -1.27 -12.13
CA GLY A 47 12.82 -1.15 -12.32
C GLY A 47 11.99 -1.97 -11.34
N LYS A 48 12.54 -2.40 -10.21
CA LYS A 48 11.79 -3.12 -9.17
C LYS A 48 11.21 -2.14 -8.15
N PRO A 49 9.98 -2.35 -7.65
CA PRO A 49 9.42 -1.53 -6.58
C PRO A 49 10.31 -1.56 -5.34
N LYS A 50 10.68 -0.37 -4.86
CA LYS A 50 11.50 -0.16 -3.67
C LYS A 50 10.68 0.40 -2.52
N THR A 51 9.88 1.42 -2.79
CA THR A 51 9.09 2.14 -1.79
C THR A 51 7.66 2.34 -2.30
N VAL A 52 6.68 2.14 -1.44
CA VAL A 52 5.27 2.50 -1.69
C VAL A 52 4.91 3.65 -0.77
N PHE A 53 4.36 4.72 -1.34
CA PHE A 53 3.87 5.87 -0.57
C PHE A 53 2.38 5.71 -0.31
N ILE A 54 1.98 5.91 0.95
CA ILE A 54 0.59 5.74 1.38
C ILE A 54 0.08 6.93 2.20
N ASN A 55 -1.21 7.21 2.11
CA ASN A 55 -1.91 7.97 3.14
C ASN A 55 -2.55 6.98 4.12
N ASP A 56 -2.25 7.14 5.41
CA ASP A 56 -2.60 6.19 6.45
C ASP A 56 -3.25 6.90 7.65
N THR A 57 -4.56 6.77 7.77
CA THR A 57 -5.34 7.36 8.87
C THR A 57 -5.09 6.68 10.21
N GLY A 58 -4.54 5.46 10.24
CA GLY A 58 -4.24 4.72 11.46
C GLY A 58 -3.04 5.28 12.22
N ASN A 59 -2.13 5.98 11.54
CA ASN A 59 -1.00 6.69 12.16
C ASN A 59 -1.00 8.21 11.90
N GLY A 60 -2.01 8.72 11.20
CA GLY A 60 -2.21 10.15 10.93
C GLY A 60 -1.20 10.75 9.94
N LYS A 61 -0.47 9.93 9.18
CA LYS A 61 0.58 10.41 8.25
C LYS A 61 0.11 10.39 6.81
N CYS A 62 0.39 11.48 6.11
CA CYS A 62 0.31 11.56 4.66
C CYS A 62 1.65 11.17 4.02
N MET A 63 1.62 10.60 2.82
CA MET A 63 2.81 10.21 2.06
C MET A 63 3.82 9.38 2.86
N ASN A 64 3.33 8.51 3.74
CA ASN A 64 4.16 7.66 4.57
C ASN A 64 4.89 6.64 3.68
N PRO A 65 6.23 6.58 3.69
CA PRO A 65 6.97 5.61 2.90
C PRO A 65 6.95 4.24 3.60
N VAL A 66 6.62 3.20 2.85
CA VAL A 66 6.68 1.81 3.28
C VAL A 66 7.56 1.04 2.30
N LYS A 67 8.47 0.19 2.80
CA LYS A 67 9.26 -0.66 1.91
C LYS A 67 8.33 -1.57 1.10
N ALA A 68 8.62 -1.76 -0.18
CA ALA A 68 7.72 -2.48 -1.08
C ALA A 68 7.50 -3.94 -0.66
N ASP A 69 8.51 -4.59 -0.08
CA ASP A 69 8.42 -5.95 0.48
C ASP A 69 7.49 -5.99 1.70
N GLN A 70 7.65 -5.07 2.66
CA GLN A 70 6.77 -4.91 3.82
C GLN A 70 5.32 -4.63 3.38
N PHE A 71 5.13 -3.72 2.42
CA PHE A 71 3.82 -3.42 1.86
C PHE A 71 3.19 -4.65 1.21
N SER A 72 3.93 -5.38 0.37
CA SER A 72 3.43 -6.59 -0.28
C SER A 72 3.11 -7.71 0.71
N ASN A 73 3.96 -7.91 1.72
CA ASN A 73 3.79 -8.96 2.74
C ASN A 73 2.64 -8.68 3.71
N SER A 74 2.22 -7.42 3.81
CA SER A 74 1.09 -7.02 4.64
C SER A 74 -0.26 -7.12 3.93
N LEU A 75 -0.32 -7.28 2.61
CA LEU A 75 -1.59 -7.42 1.88
C LEU A 75 -2.39 -8.62 2.40
N ARG A 76 -3.70 -8.41 2.63
CA ARG A 76 -4.60 -9.47 3.10
C ARG A 76 -5.09 -10.35 1.93
N PRO A 77 -4.87 -11.68 1.97
CA PRO A 77 -5.40 -12.58 0.94
C PRO A 77 -6.94 -12.51 0.88
N GLY A 78 -7.49 -12.56 -0.34
CA GLY A 78 -8.95 -12.53 -0.55
C GLY A 78 -9.62 -11.17 -0.31
N MET A 79 -8.90 -10.17 0.22
CA MET A 79 -9.39 -8.80 0.34
C MET A 79 -8.92 -8.01 -0.89
N GLY A 80 -9.88 -7.55 -1.72
CA GLY A 80 -9.59 -6.93 -3.00
C GLY A 80 -8.78 -5.62 -2.91
N VAL A 81 -8.05 -5.32 -3.97
CA VAL A 81 -7.54 -3.98 -4.25
C VAL A 81 -8.68 -3.18 -4.89
N ASN A 82 -9.08 -2.07 -4.29
CA ASN A 82 -10.09 -1.20 -4.85
C ASN A 82 -9.41 -0.16 -5.73
N VAL A 83 -9.68 -0.21 -7.03
CA VAL A 83 -9.17 0.74 -8.02
C VAL A 83 -10.33 1.54 -8.56
N THR A 84 -10.22 2.86 -8.51
CA THR A 84 -11.23 3.77 -9.07
C THR A 84 -10.72 4.41 -10.36
N SER A 85 -11.61 4.89 -11.23
CA SER A 85 -11.23 5.52 -12.49
C SER A 85 -10.70 6.96 -12.36
N LYS A 86 -10.71 7.51 -11.14
CA LYS A 86 -10.27 8.88 -10.83
C LYS A 86 -9.24 8.84 -9.69
N PRO A 87 -8.38 9.86 -9.55
CA PRO A 87 -7.59 10.03 -8.33
C PRO A 87 -8.49 10.15 -7.08
N LEU A 88 -7.94 9.80 -5.92
CA LEU A 88 -8.57 9.92 -4.60
C LEU A 88 -7.98 11.10 -3.82
#